data_AF-A0AAD5BWP0-F1
#
_entry.id   AF-A0AAD5BWP0-F1
#
_cell.length_a   1.000
_cell.length_b   1.000
_cell.length_c   1.000
_cell.angle_alpha   90.00
_cell.angle_beta   90.00
_cell.angle_gamma   90.00
#
_symmetry.space_group_name_H-M   'P 1'
#
loop_
_entity.id
_entity.type
_entity.pdbx_description
1 polymer ?
#
loop_
_entity_poly.entity_id
_entity_poly.type
_entity_poly.pdbx_seq_one_letter_code
_entity_poly.pdbx_strand_id
1 'polypeptide(L)'
;MRNTISDEKVSEKIAAGDKKKVEDAIEQAINWLDANQLAEVDEFEDKMKELEGICNPIIAKMYQGGGGVPDATTASAGAPPAGGASSGAGPKIEEVD
;
A
#
# COMPACT_ATOMS: atom_id res chain seq x y z
N MET A 1 -3.94 -1.25 -7.01
CA MET A 1 -5.04 -0.79 -6.15
C MET A 1 -6.41 -1.30 -6.54
N ARG A 2 -6.98 -0.95 -7.70
CA ARG A 2 -8.32 -1.43 -8.11
C ARG A 2 -8.47 -2.94 -7.96
N ASN A 3 -7.56 -3.71 -8.54
CA ASN A 3 -7.59 -5.18 -8.46
C ASN A 3 -7.46 -5.69 -7.01
N THR A 4 -6.67 -5.01 -6.18
CA THR A 4 -6.48 -5.37 -4.77
C THR A 4 -7.78 -5.26 -3.99
N ILE A 5 -8.55 -4.19 -4.15
CA ILE A 5 -9.82 -4.01 -3.42
C ILE A 5 -10.99 -4.81 -4.03
N SER A 6 -10.85 -5.24 -5.28
CA SER A 6 -11.80 -6.14 -5.94
C SER A 6 -11.55 -7.61 -5.63
N ASP A 7 -10.38 -7.97 -5.08
CA ASP A 7 -10.12 -9.32 -4.60
C ASP A 7 -11.07 -9.66 -3.44
N GLU A 8 -11.69 -10.83 -3.52
CA GLU A 8 -12.75 -11.24 -2.58
C GLU A 8 -12.24 -11.30 -1.14
N LYS A 9 -11.02 -11.82 -0.92
CA LYS A 9 -10.41 -11.95 0.41
C LYS A 9 -10.05 -10.59 1.02
N VAL A 10 -9.73 -9.62 0.17
CA VAL A 10 -9.43 -8.25 0.58
C VAL A 10 -10.72 -7.47 0.82
N SER A 11 -11.70 -7.59 -0.07
CA SER A 11 -13.00 -6.92 0.02
C SER A 11 -13.75 -7.28 1.31
N GLU A 12 -13.61 -8.50 1.81
CA GLU A 12 -14.20 -8.92 3.10
C GLU A 12 -13.56 -8.25 4.32
N LYS A 13 -12.30 -7.83 4.20
CA LYS A 13 -11.51 -7.23 5.30
C LYS A 13 -11.56 -5.71 5.32
N ILE A 14 -12.12 -5.08 4.29
CA ILE A 14 -12.24 -3.63 4.17
C ILE A 14 -13.69 -3.22 4.46
N ALA A 15 -13.87 -2.16 5.26
CA ALA A 15 -15.20 -1.61 5.51
C ALA A 15 -15.83 -1.10 4.20
N ALA A 16 -17.13 -1.34 3.99
CA ALA A 16 -17.82 -0.95 2.76
C ALA A 16 -17.66 0.55 2.41
N GLY A 17 -17.63 1.43 3.41
CA GLY A 17 -17.37 2.86 3.22
C GLY A 17 -15.95 3.15 2.72
N ASP A 18 -14.94 2.47 3.28
CA ASP A 18 -13.56 2.60 2.85
C ASP A 18 -13.37 2.03 1.42
N LYS A 19 -14.01 0.88 1.11
CA LYS A 19 -14.02 0.31 -0.24
C LYS A 19 -14.57 1.31 -1.26
N LYS A 20 -15.76 1.85 -1.00
CA LYS A 20 -16.38 2.85 -1.87
C LYS A 20 -15.49 4.08 -2.06
N LYS A 21 -14.87 4.57 -0.98
CA LYS A 21 -13.95 5.71 -1.05
C LYS A 21 -12.77 5.46 -1.99
N VAL A 22 -12.21 4.25 -2.00
CA VAL A 22 -11.12 3.88 -2.93
C VAL A 22 -11.64 3.74 -4.36
N GLU A 23 -12.80 3.13 -4.57
CA GLU A 23 -13.42 3.00 -5.89
C GLU A 23 -13.67 4.39 -6.51
N ASP A 24 -14.32 5.29 -5.76
CA ASP A 24 -14.60 6.66 -6.17
C ASP A 24 -13.30 7.44 -6.49
N ALA A 25 -12.26 7.28 -5.67
CA ALA A 25 -10.96 7.95 -5.91
C ALA A 25 -10.26 7.43 -7.17
N ILE A 26 -10.34 6.12 -7.45
CA ILE A 26 -9.76 5.52 -8.66
C ILE A 26 -10.53 6.01 -9.90
N GLU A 27 -11.86 6.08 -9.85
CA GLU A 27 -12.65 6.60 -10.96
C GLU A 27 -12.35 8.08 -11.22
N GLN A 28 -12.23 8.90 -10.18
CA GLN A 28 -11.82 10.29 -10.33
C GLN A 28 -10.42 10.44 -10.92
N ALA A 29 -9.48 9.59 -10.52
CA ALA A 29 -8.13 9.58 -11.09
C ALA A 29 -8.16 9.19 -12.58
N ILE A 30 -8.93 8.17 -12.98
CA ILE A 30 -9.08 7.79 -14.39
C ILE A 30 -9.68 8.93 -15.21
N ASN A 31 -10.77 9.53 -14.74
CA ASN A 31 -11.40 10.65 -15.43
C ASN A 31 -10.45 11.84 -15.57
N TRP A 32 -9.63 12.08 -14.55
CA TRP A 32 -8.60 13.11 -14.62
C TRP A 32 -7.52 12.75 -15.65
N LEU A 33 -7.02 11.51 -15.67
CA LEU A 33 -6.02 11.07 -16.66
C LEU A 33 -6.54 11.18 -18.09
N ASP A 34 -7.81 10.82 -18.33
CA ASP A 34 -8.45 10.91 -19.65
C ASP A 34 -8.57 12.37 -20.13
N ALA A 35 -8.86 13.30 -19.21
CA ALA A 35 -8.98 14.72 -19.51
C ALA A 35 -7.62 15.45 -19.59
N ASN A 36 -6.58 14.91 -18.98
CA ASN A 36 -5.28 15.57 -18.77
C ASN A 36 -4.11 14.75 -19.31
N GLN A 37 -4.26 14.15 -20.50
CA GLN A 37 -3.22 13.30 -21.12
C GLN A 37 -1.90 14.03 -21.43
N LEU A 38 -1.91 15.36 -21.49
CA LEU A 38 -0.75 16.22 -21.75
C LEU A 38 -0.33 17.03 -20.51
N ALA A 39 -0.76 16.63 -19.31
CA ALA A 39 -0.34 17.26 -18.07
C ALA A 39 1.18 17.17 -17.87
N GLU A 40 1.73 18.07 -17.05
CA GLU A 40 3.13 18.01 -16.68
C GLU A 40 3.41 16.91 -15.66
N VAL A 41 4.68 16.51 -15.54
CA VAL A 41 5.11 15.46 -14.60
C VAL A 41 4.66 15.79 -13.19
N ASP A 42 4.81 17.04 -12.76
CA ASP A 42 4.43 17.49 -11.42
C ASP A 42 2.93 17.31 -11.16
N GLU A 43 2.07 17.53 -12.16
CA GLU A 43 0.62 17.34 -12.03
C GLU A 43 0.24 15.86 -11.93
N PHE A 44 0.92 14.99 -12.70
CA PHE A 44 0.74 13.54 -12.58
C PHE A 44 1.20 13.01 -11.21
N GLU A 45 2.32 13.51 -10.70
CA GLU A 45 2.81 13.15 -9.37
C GLU A 45 1.85 13.60 -8.27
N ASP A 46 1.30 14.81 -8.37
CA ASP A 46 0.34 15.32 -7.40
C ASP A 46 -0.95 14.50 -7.42
N LYS A 47 -1.45 14.14 -8.62
CA LYS A 47 -2.62 13.26 -8.73
C LYS A 47 -2.36 11.86 -8.17
N MET A 48 -1.15 11.33 -8.38
CA MET A 48 -0.74 10.05 -7.80
C MET A 48 -0.69 10.13 -6.27
N LYS A 49 -0.06 11.16 -5.70
CA LYS A 49 0.02 11.38 -4.24
C LYS A 49 -1.36 11.54 -3.61
N GLU A 50 -2.29 12.22 -4.27
CA GLU A 50 -3.69 12.34 -3.83
C GLU A 50 -4.35 10.96 -3.72
N LEU A 51 -4.21 10.12 -4.77
CA LEU A 51 -4.77 8.77 -4.79
C LEU A 51 -4.13 7.87 -3.71
N GLU A 52 -2.81 7.93 -3.57
CA GLU A 52 -2.07 7.19 -2.54
C GLU A 52 -2.45 7.62 -1.13
N GLY A 53 -2.65 8.92 -0.90
CA GLY A 53 -3.10 9.46 0.39
C GLY A 53 -4.45 8.90 0.85
N ILE A 54 -5.28 8.47 -0.09
CA ILE A 54 -6.56 7.80 0.19
C ILE A 54 -6.36 6.29 0.37
N CYS A 55 -5.59 5.66 -0.52
CA CYS A 55 -5.40 4.21 -0.55
C CYS A 55 -4.56 3.67 0.62
N ASN A 56 -3.41 4.28 0.89
CA ASN A 56 -2.45 3.82 1.89
C ASN A 56 -3.02 3.65 3.30
N PRO A 57 -3.80 4.60 3.87
CA PRO A 57 -4.37 4.41 5.20
C PRO A 57 -5.39 3.26 5.26
N ILE A 58 -6.08 2.96 4.16
CA ILE A 58 -7.09 1.88 4.10
C ILE A 58 -6.39 0.52 4.05
N ILE A 59 -5.34 0.42 3.23
CA ILE A 59 -4.47 -0.75 3.17
C ILE A 59 -3.81 -1.01 4.52
N ALA A 60 -3.28 0.03 5.18
CA ALA A 60 -2.67 -0.09 6.50
C ALA A 60 -3.67 -0.63 7.54
N LYS A 61 -4.91 -0.11 7.57
CA LYS A 61 -5.97 -0.63 8.45
C LYS A 61 -6.29 -2.10 8.18
N MET A 62 -6.34 -2.51 6.91
CA MET A 62 -6.58 -3.90 6.53
C MET A 62 -5.50 -4.84 7.10
N TYR A 63 -4.22 -4.45 7.01
CA TYR A 63 -3.11 -5.25 7.56
C TYR A 63 -3.04 -5.22 9.09
N GLN A 64 -3.51 -4.14 9.74
CA GLN A 64 -3.55 -4.03 11.20
C GLN A 64 -4.73 -4.78 11.83
N GLY A 65 -5.87 -4.86 11.14
CA GLY A 65 -7.08 -5.55 11.60
C GLY A 65 -7.04 -7.07 11.40
N GLY A 66 -6.15 -7.57 10.56
CA GLY A 66 -5.92 -8.99 10.33
C GLY A 66 -4.49 -9.37 10.69
N GLY A 67 -4.28 -9.86 11.92
CA GLY A 67 -3.01 -10.43 12.32
C GLY A 67 -2.49 -11.41 11.26
N GLY A 68 -1.35 -11.08 10.65
CA GLY A 68 -0.58 -11.96 9.78
C GLY A 68 -1.14 -12.12 8.37
N VAL A 69 -0.71 -11.25 7.46
CA VAL A 69 -0.31 -11.72 6.12
C VAL A 69 1.09 -11.14 5.85
N PRO A 70 2.17 -11.95 5.88
CA PRO A 70 3.44 -11.51 5.37
C PRO A 70 3.37 -11.50 3.84
N ASP A 71 3.99 -10.48 3.25
CA ASP A 71 4.40 -10.44 1.85
C ASP A 71 3.32 -10.16 0.78
N ALA A 72 3.11 -8.87 0.54
CA ALA A 72 3.15 -8.30 -0.81
C ALA A 72 3.26 -6.78 -0.64
N THR A 73 4.27 -6.16 -1.25
CA THR A 73 4.55 -4.71 -1.29
C THR A 73 5.53 -4.10 -0.27
N THR A 74 6.61 -4.79 0.11
CA THR A 74 7.91 -4.09 0.28
C THR A 74 8.40 -3.62 -1.10
N ALA A 75 7.67 -2.67 -1.67
CA ALA A 75 8.00 -1.98 -2.91
C ALA A 75 7.69 -0.50 -2.72
N SER A 76 8.45 0.15 -1.83
CA SER A 76 8.91 1.51 -2.05
C SER A 76 10.22 1.69 -1.29
N ALA A 77 11.31 1.68 -2.06
CA ALA A 77 12.64 1.99 -1.61
C ALA A 77 12.73 3.50 -1.33
N GLY A 78 13.25 3.88 -0.16
CA GLY A 78 13.41 5.30 0.14
C GLY A 78 14.01 5.69 1.49
N ALA A 79 14.93 4.90 2.08
CA ALA A 79 15.90 5.42 3.06
C ALA A 79 17.02 4.38 3.33
N PRO A 80 18.32 4.77 3.32
CA PRO A 80 19.40 3.90 3.77
C PRO A 80 19.34 3.69 5.31
N PRO A 81 19.78 2.55 5.86
CA PRO A 81 19.84 2.37 7.30
C PRO A 81 21.02 3.18 7.85
N ALA A 82 20.73 4.35 8.43
CA ALA A 82 21.65 5.02 9.33
C ALA A 82 21.73 4.21 10.63
N GLY A 83 22.95 3.82 10.99
CA GLY A 83 23.23 2.78 11.97
C GLY A 83 22.74 3.03 13.40
N GLY A 84 22.53 1.92 14.08
CA GLY A 84 22.46 1.83 15.54
C GLY A 84 23.02 0.47 15.94
N ALA A 85 24.28 0.45 16.39
CA ALA A 85 24.87 -0.72 17.02
C ALA A 85 24.19 -0.96 18.37
N SER A 86 23.68 -2.17 18.64
CA SER A 86 23.69 -2.76 19.98
C SER A 86 23.34 -4.25 19.96
N SER A 87 24.22 -5.03 20.59
CA SER A 87 24.13 -6.40 21.09
C SER A 87 22.77 -7.10 21.15
N GLY A 88 22.76 -8.39 20.80
CA GLY A 88 21.79 -9.34 21.34
C GLY A 88 21.65 -10.66 20.58
N ALA A 89 22.45 -11.66 20.97
CA ALA A 89 22.22 -13.11 20.85
C ALA A 89 21.39 -13.65 19.66
N GLY A 90 22.07 -14.20 18.66
CA GLY A 90 21.46 -15.08 17.66
C GLY A 90 21.07 -16.46 18.23
N PRO A 91 19.91 -17.03 17.89
CA PRO A 91 19.56 -18.42 18.24
C PRO A 91 20.46 -19.42 17.50
N LYS A 92 20.89 -20.47 18.20
CA LYS A 92 21.75 -21.54 17.68
C LYS A 92 20.94 -22.45 16.75
N ILE A 93 21.49 -22.71 15.57
CA ILE A 93 21.07 -23.79 14.68
C ILE A 93 21.48 -25.13 15.31
N GLU A 94 20.50 -25.98 15.64
CA GLU A 94 20.74 -27.40 15.92
C GLU A 94 20.89 -28.11 14.58
N GLU A 95 22.09 -28.61 14.31
CA GLU A 95 22.34 -29.60 13.26
C GLU A 95 21.48 -30.83 13.56
N VAL A 96 20.59 -31.16 12.63
CA VAL A 96 19.92 -32.45 12.62
C VAL A 96 20.85 -33.43 11.90
N ASP A 97 21.30 -34.44 12.64
CA ASP A 97 22.07 -35.60 12.16
C ASP A 97 21.31 -36.37 11.08
#